data_AF-A0A2V5X166-F1
#
_entry.id   AF-A0A2V5X166-F1
#
_cell.length_a   1.000
_cell.length_b   1.000
_cell.length_c   1.000
_cell.angle_alpha   90.00
_cell.angle_beta   90.00
_cell.angle_gamma   90.00
#
_symmetry.space_group_name_H-M   'P 1'
#
loop_
_entity.id
_entity.type
_entity.pdbx_description
1 polymer ?
#
loop_
_entity_poly.entity_id
_entity_poly.type
_entity_poly.pdbx_seq_one_letter_code
_entity_poly.pdbx_strand_id
1 'polypeptide(L)'
;MRRNSSKLRLLPAVLSIASVAWGTSSAASRSSAGQSASSSTAVVIDAGHGGFDRGGIPGQRIPEKEMTLDVAQRLKTLLAASGYRVIMTRDSDVFVPLPTRVAIANSYGNAIFVCIHFNSAKRMGAGGIETYFYSRESLPLASAIHYYVAGGAPSSNRGVRRRGFYVLRKTTVPAVLVECGFLTNPAEGEYVQTASYRQKLAEEIAAGVRGRNSVGSALSATRVATGEGIPLQPYIDQTKVAKSEGHRSKRSHKKSARKKKSSSKSTESEASTAPKTPES
;
A
#
# COMPACT_ATOMS: atom_id res chain seq x y z
N MET A 1 -98.53 -11.41 13.35
CA MET A 1 -98.90 -10.68 12.12
C MET A 1 -97.77 -10.82 11.11
N ARG A 2 -98.09 -11.34 9.89
CA ARG A 2 -97.47 -11.15 8.53
C ARG A 2 -95.92 -11.05 8.43
N ARG A 3 -95.20 -11.68 7.47
CA ARG A 3 -95.53 -12.33 6.19
C ARG A 3 -94.30 -13.12 5.69
N ASN A 4 -94.58 -14.20 4.96
CA ASN A 4 -93.71 -15.03 4.10
C ASN A 4 -92.66 -14.29 3.25
N SER A 5 -91.54 -14.97 2.97
CA SER A 5 -91.25 -15.50 1.62
C SER A 5 -90.13 -16.56 1.61
N SER A 6 -90.35 -17.55 0.76
CA SER A 6 -89.70 -18.85 0.59
C SER A 6 -88.52 -18.82 -0.39
N LYS A 7 -87.64 -19.83 -0.33
CA LYS A 7 -87.33 -20.76 -1.46
C LYS A 7 -86.14 -21.71 -1.17
N LEU A 8 -86.50 -23.00 -1.06
CA LEU A 8 -85.93 -24.19 -1.73
C LEU A 8 -84.49 -24.17 -2.27
N ARG A 9 -83.69 -25.21 -1.94
CA ARG A 9 -82.82 -25.95 -2.89
C ARG A 9 -82.32 -27.30 -2.33
N LEU A 10 -82.84 -28.38 -2.94
CA LEU A 10 -82.20 -29.64 -3.41
C LEU A 10 -80.65 -29.61 -3.45
N LEU A 11 -79.83 -30.64 -3.18
CA LEU A 11 -79.81 -32.08 -3.56
C LEU A 11 -78.53 -32.74 -2.90
N PRO A 12 -78.14 -34.02 -3.15
CA PRO A 12 -77.78 -34.97 -2.10
C PRO A 12 -76.36 -35.58 -2.23
N ALA A 13 -76.10 -36.54 -1.33
CA ALA A 13 -75.37 -37.80 -1.53
C ALA A 13 -73.92 -37.73 -2.06
N VAL A 14 -73.02 -38.00 -1.10
CA VAL A 14 -71.64 -38.42 -1.27
C VAL A 14 -71.60 -39.81 -1.92
N LEU A 15 -70.87 -39.97 -3.02
CA LEU A 15 -70.47 -41.26 -3.56
C LEU A 15 -68.93 -41.32 -3.59
N SER A 16 -68.37 -42.21 -2.77
CA SER A 16 -66.95 -42.52 -2.72
C SER A 16 -66.52 -43.28 -3.98
N ILE A 17 -65.43 -42.82 -4.60
CA ILE A 17 -64.64 -43.62 -5.54
C ILE A 17 -63.21 -43.63 -4.99
N ALA A 18 -62.76 -44.83 -4.62
CA ALA A 18 -61.38 -45.09 -4.27
C ALA A 18 -60.56 -45.28 -5.55
N SER A 19 -59.58 -44.41 -5.76
CA SER A 19 -58.58 -44.56 -6.82
C SER A 19 -57.22 -44.83 -6.17
N VAL A 20 -56.70 -46.03 -6.40
CA VAL A 20 -55.34 -46.44 -6.06
C VAL A 20 -54.38 -45.66 -6.97
N ALA A 21 -53.58 -44.77 -6.39
CA ALA A 21 -52.51 -44.07 -7.11
C ALA A 21 -51.17 -44.80 -6.88
N TRP A 22 -50.55 -45.24 -7.97
CA TRP A 22 -49.14 -45.66 -7.98
C TRP A 22 -48.26 -44.48 -7.56
N GLY A 23 -47.59 -44.61 -6.42
CA GLY A 23 -46.57 -43.67 -5.97
C GLY A 23 -45.32 -43.79 -6.85
N THR A 24 -45.02 -42.76 -7.63
CA THR A 24 -43.70 -42.60 -8.24
C THR A 24 -42.75 -42.04 -7.19
N SER A 25 -41.84 -42.88 -6.70
CA SER A 25 -40.73 -42.43 -5.85
C SER A 25 -39.80 -41.54 -6.67
N SER A 26 -39.96 -40.22 -6.55
CA SER A 26 -38.94 -39.27 -6.99
C SER A 26 -37.75 -39.39 -6.03
N ALA A 27 -36.74 -40.14 -6.43
CA ALA A 27 -35.43 -40.10 -5.80
C ALA A 27 -34.83 -38.70 -6.06
N ALA A 28 -35.08 -37.77 -5.12
CA ALA A 28 -34.39 -36.50 -5.10
C ALA A 28 -32.89 -36.78 -4.92
N SER A 29 -32.13 -36.62 -6.01
CA SER A 29 -30.68 -36.62 -5.97
C SER A 29 -30.25 -35.47 -5.06
N ARG A 30 -29.88 -35.80 -3.82
CA ARG A 30 -29.12 -34.88 -2.98
C ARG A 30 -27.76 -34.71 -3.64
N SER A 31 -27.63 -33.70 -4.49
CA SER A 31 -26.34 -33.21 -4.91
C SER A 31 -25.62 -32.77 -3.64
N SER A 32 -24.74 -33.63 -3.12
CA SER A 32 -23.74 -33.21 -2.16
C SER A 32 -22.81 -32.26 -2.90
N ALA A 33 -23.19 -30.99 -2.94
CA ALA A 33 -22.27 -29.90 -3.25
C ALA A 33 -21.28 -29.81 -2.08
N GLY A 34 -20.36 -30.77 -2.02
CA GLY A 34 -19.05 -30.56 -1.45
C GLY A 34 -18.35 -29.55 -2.34
N GLN A 35 -18.78 -28.28 -2.25
CA GLN A 35 -17.90 -27.18 -2.60
C GLN A 35 -16.71 -27.35 -1.65
N SER A 36 -15.62 -27.91 -2.18
CA SER A 36 -14.30 -27.68 -1.63
C SER A 36 -14.23 -26.17 -1.42
N ALA A 37 -14.33 -25.73 -0.18
CA ALA A 37 -14.22 -24.33 0.17
C ALA A 37 -12.83 -23.93 -0.29
N SER A 38 -12.73 -23.35 -1.50
CA SER A 38 -11.48 -22.79 -1.98
C SER A 38 -11.08 -21.81 -0.90
N SER A 39 -10.03 -22.14 -0.13
CA SER A 39 -9.63 -21.33 1.02
C SER A 39 -9.49 -19.89 0.51
N SER A 40 -10.33 -18.98 1.02
CA SER A 40 -10.29 -17.60 0.56
C SER A 40 -8.87 -17.09 0.73
N THR A 41 -8.30 -16.49 -0.33
CA THR A 41 -6.94 -15.92 -0.25
C THR A 41 -6.89 -14.97 0.94
N ALA A 42 -5.92 -15.16 1.83
CA ALA A 42 -5.72 -14.26 2.93
C ALA A 42 -4.99 -12.99 2.44
N VAL A 43 -5.35 -11.83 2.97
CA VAL A 43 -4.61 -10.58 2.73
C VAL A 43 -4.10 -10.09 4.07
N VAL A 44 -2.78 -10.14 4.23
CA VAL A 44 -2.10 -9.57 5.39
C VAL A 44 -1.78 -8.11 5.04
N ILE A 45 -2.49 -7.20 5.68
CA ILE A 45 -2.30 -5.75 5.53
C ILE A 45 -1.35 -5.28 6.62
N ASP A 46 -0.27 -4.64 6.20
CA ASP A 46 0.71 -4.05 7.09
C ASP A 46 0.63 -2.52 7.04
N ALA A 47 0.13 -1.92 8.11
CA ALA A 47 0.19 -0.47 8.28
C ALA A 47 1.59 -0.10 8.78
N GLY A 48 2.40 0.59 7.95
CA GLY A 48 3.76 0.99 8.30
C GLY A 48 3.86 1.73 9.64
N HIS A 49 5.01 1.62 10.32
CA HIS A 49 5.27 2.33 11.59
C HIS A 49 4.28 1.99 12.72
N GLY A 50 4.07 2.91 13.68
CA GLY A 50 3.12 2.76 14.80
C GLY A 50 3.76 2.93 16.18
N GLY A 51 2.97 3.34 17.16
CA GLY A 51 3.44 3.59 18.52
C GLY A 51 4.51 4.69 18.55
N PHE A 52 5.68 4.37 19.11
CA PHE A 52 6.80 5.31 19.18
C PHE A 52 7.43 5.62 17.81
N ASP A 53 7.26 4.74 16.83
CA ASP A 53 7.73 4.98 15.48
C ASP A 53 6.70 5.81 14.72
N ARG A 54 6.99 7.10 14.57
CA ARG A 54 6.13 8.06 13.87
C ARG A 54 6.14 7.89 12.35
N GLY A 55 7.21 7.33 11.80
CA GLY A 55 7.57 7.40 10.39
C GLY A 55 7.98 8.80 9.91
N GLY A 56 8.38 8.89 8.64
CA GLY A 56 8.91 10.11 8.03
C GLY A 56 10.32 10.55 8.47
N ILE A 57 10.61 11.84 8.27
CA ILE A 57 11.92 12.47 8.57
C ILE A 57 11.79 13.63 9.59
N PRO A 58 12.90 14.10 10.21
CA PRO A 58 12.88 15.27 11.08
C PRO A 58 12.25 16.51 10.41
N GLY A 59 11.38 17.21 11.13
CA GLY A 59 10.67 18.39 10.62
C GLY A 59 9.42 18.10 9.78
N GLN A 60 9.13 16.82 9.46
CA GLN A 60 7.87 16.45 8.81
C GLN A 60 6.69 16.75 9.74
N ARG A 61 5.65 17.40 9.20
CA ARG A 61 4.45 17.78 9.97
C ARG A 61 3.47 16.63 10.20
N ILE A 62 3.25 15.81 9.17
CA ILE A 62 2.26 14.74 9.20
C ILE A 62 2.92 13.45 9.72
N PRO A 63 2.40 12.84 10.81
CA PRO A 63 2.85 11.53 11.25
C PRO A 63 2.41 10.45 10.26
N GLU A 64 3.37 9.71 9.70
CA GLU A 64 3.08 8.68 8.70
C GLU A 64 2.26 7.52 9.27
N LYS A 65 2.54 7.14 10.52
CA LYS A 65 1.86 6.06 11.23
C LYS A 65 0.32 6.21 11.29
N GLU A 66 -0.18 7.44 11.31
CA GLU A 66 -1.62 7.72 11.37
C GLU A 66 -2.26 7.55 9.99
N MET A 67 -1.61 8.09 8.96
CA MET A 67 -2.11 8.01 7.58
C MET A 67 -2.10 6.58 7.06
N THR A 68 -1.03 5.82 7.35
CA THR A 68 -0.93 4.40 7.01
C THR A 68 -1.98 3.56 7.73
N LEU A 69 -2.27 3.83 9.00
CA LEU A 69 -3.31 3.11 9.76
C LEU A 69 -4.70 3.36 9.17
N ASP A 70 -5.05 4.61 8.88
CA ASP A 70 -6.36 4.97 8.34
C ASP A 70 -6.60 4.30 6.97
N VAL A 71 -5.62 4.38 6.04
CA VAL A 71 -5.72 3.69 4.73
C VAL A 71 -5.83 2.17 4.92
N ALA A 72 -5.04 1.59 5.83
CA ALA A 72 -5.07 0.15 6.09
C ALA A 72 -6.43 -0.33 6.65
N GLN A 73 -7.04 0.43 7.55
CA GLN A 73 -8.37 0.13 8.09
C GLN A 73 -9.46 0.21 7.02
N ARG A 74 -9.39 1.21 6.12
CA ARG A 74 -10.30 1.30 4.96
C ARG A 74 -10.13 0.12 4.01
N LEU A 75 -8.88 -0.23 3.70
CA LEU A 75 -8.55 -1.37 2.85
C LEU A 75 -9.08 -2.68 3.45
N LYS A 76 -8.93 -2.87 4.77
CA LYS A 76 -9.50 -4.01 5.50
C LYS A 76 -10.99 -4.15 5.24
N THR A 77 -11.76 -3.07 5.40
CA THR A 77 -13.21 -3.08 5.18
C THR A 77 -13.56 -3.45 3.75
N LEU A 78 -12.91 -2.85 2.76
CA LEU A 78 -13.16 -3.11 1.34
C LEU A 78 -12.85 -4.55 0.92
N LEU A 79 -11.73 -5.10 1.41
CA LEU A 79 -11.32 -6.47 1.08
C LEU A 79 -12.15 -7.51 1.83
N ALA A 80 -12.49 -7.27 3.09
CA ALA A 80 -13.41 -8.15 3.84
C ALA A 80 -14.79 -8.21 3.17
N ALA A 81 -15.34 -7.07 2.73
CA ALA A 81 -16.58 -7.01 1.96
C ALA A 81 -16.48 -7.73 0.60
N SER A 82 -15.27 -7.88 0.05
CA SER A 82 -15.00 -8.63 -1.18
C SER A 82 -14.70 -10.13 -0.94
N GLY A 83 -14.93 -10.65 0.28
CA GLY A 83 -14.77 -12.07 0.62
C GLY A 83 -13.34 -12.51 0.97
N TYR A 84 -12.38 -11.57 1.10
CA TYR A 84 -11.03 -11.91 1.54
C TYR A 84 -10.97 -12.11 3.06
N ARG A 85 -10.17 -13.08 3.49
CA ARG A 85 -9.76 -13.16 4.90
C ARG A 85 -8.68 -12.10 5.14
N VAL A 86 -8.99 -11.04 5.89
CA VAL A 86 -8.04 -9.95 6.14
C VAL A 86 -7.38 -10.11 7.51
N ILE A 87 -6.05 -10.02 7.54
CA ILE A 87 -5.23 -10.01 8.74
C ILE A 87 -4.49 -8.68 8.80
N MET A 88 -4.51 -8.01 9.95
CA MET A 88 -3.76 -6.76 10.16
C MET A 88 -2.50 -7.07 10.96
N THR A 89 -1.35 -6.49 10.58
CA THR A 89 -0.17 -6.52 11.48
C THR A 89 -0.38 -5.65 12.71
N ARG A 90 -1.10 -4.52 12.55
CA ARG A 90 -1.65 -3.67 13.61
C ARG A 90 -2.97 -3.07 13.16
N ASP A 91 -3.92 -2.94 14.08
CA ASP A 91 -5.23 -2.30 13.88
C ASP A 91 -5.44 -1.05 14.76
N SER A 92 -4.42 -0.69 15.54
CA SER A 92 -4.35 0.47 16.44
C SER A 92 -2.96 1.12 16.35
N ASP A 93 -2.74 2.21 17.07
CA ASP A 93 -1.46 2.92 17.12
C ASP A 93 -0.45 2.24 18.06
N VAL A 94 0.01 1.05 17.65
CA VAL A 94 1.02 0.25 18.36
C VAL A 94 2.23 0.00 17.48
N PHE A 95 3.41 -0.04 18.10
CA PHE A 95 4.63 -0.42 17.40
C PHE A 95 4.69 -1.94 17.22
N VAL A 96 4.84 -2.39 15.96
CA VAL A 96 5.09 -3.80 15.64
C VAL A 96 6.48 -3.94 15.02
N PRO A 97 7.39 -4.73 15.60
CA PRO A 97 8.72 -4.94 15.02
C PRO A 97 8.66 -5.57 13.62
N LEU A 98 9.60 -5.21 12.74
CA LEU A 98 9.66 -5.76 11.38
C LEU A 98 9.68 -7.31 11.33
N PRO A 99 10.43 -8.03 12.20
CA PRO A 99 10.37 -9.49 12.23
C PRO A 99 8.98 -10.03 12.59
N THR A 100 8.25 -9.35 13.49
CA THR A 100 6.89 -9.73 13.88
C THR A 100 5.91 -9.56 12.72
N ARG A 101 6.00 -8.45 11.95
CA ARG A 101 5.18 -8.22 10.75
C ARG A 101 5.34 -9.35 9.74
N VAL A 102 6.59 -9.76 9.51
CA VAL A 102 6.94 -10.88 8.62
C VAL A 102 6.43 -12.21 9.17
N ALA A 103 6.58 -12.47 10.48
CA ALA A 103 6.12 -13.70 11.11
C ALA A 103 4.60 -13.87 10.98
N ILE A 104 3.84 -12.77 11.16
CA ILE A 104 2.39 -12.75 10.90
C ILE A 104 2.12 -13.17 9.46
N ALA A 105 2.76 -12.53 8.48
CA ALA A 105 2.54 -12.83 7.07
C ALA A 105 2.85 -14.29 6.72
N ASN A 106 3.99 -14.81 7.19
CA ASN A 106 4.46 -16.15 6.89
C ASN A 106 3.65 -17.26 7.58
N SER A 107 2.83 -16.92 8.59
CA SER A 107 1.93 -17.88 9.24
C SER A 107 0.73 -18.27 8.36
N TYR A 108 0.51 -17.58 7.24
CA TYR A 108 -0.60 -17.81 6.31
C TYR A 108 -0.07 -18.19 4.91
N GLY A 109 0.09 -19.49 4.65
CA GLY A 109 0.69 -19.98 3.39
C GLY A 109 -0.08 -19.64 2.10
N ASN A 110 -1.37 -19.32 2.20
CA ASN A 110 -2.22 -18.90 1.09
C ASN A 110 -2.46 -17.38 1.04
N ALA A 111 -1.62 -16.59 1.73
CA ALA A 111 -1.79 -15.15 1.80
C ALA A 111 -1.08 -14.39 0.68
N ILE A 112 -1.40 -13.11 0.58
CA ILE A 112 -0.54 -12.06 0.04
C ILE A 112 -0.30 -11.01 1.12
N PHE A 113 0.82 -10.29 1.03
CA PHE A 113 1.22 -9.25 1.97
C PHE A 113 1.21 -7.88 1.29
N VAL A 114 0.46 -6.93 1.85
CA VAL A 114 0.32 -5.56 1.33
C VAL A 114 0.71 -4.58 2.44
N CYS A 115 1.88 -3.98 2.29
CA CYS A 115 2.41 -2.98 3.21
C CYS A 115 2.12 -1.57 2.69
N ILE A 116 1.62 -0.69 3.56
CA ILE A 116 1.17 0.67 3.22
C ILE A 116 2.08 1.66 3.93
N HIS A 117 2.69 2.54 3.16
CA HIS A 117 3.59 3.61 3.60
C HIS A 117 3.29 4.91 2.86
N PHE A 118 3.87 6.00 3.36
CA PHE A 118 4.00 7.23 2.61
C PHE A 118 5.44 7.71 2.68
N ASN A 119 5.98 8.09 1.53
CA ASN A 119 7.36 8.44 1.40
C ASN A 119 7.67 9.79 2.05
N SER A 120 8.95 10.09 2.16
CA SER A 120 9.44 11.38 2.66
C SER A 120 10.78 11.71 2.03
N ALA A 121 11.03 13.00 1.80
CA ALA A 121 12.31 13.46 1.27
C ALA A 121 12.67 14.84 1.80
N LYS A 122 13.98 15.11 1.93
CA LYS A 122 14.47 16.45 2.29
C LYS A 122 14.10 17.52 1.26
N ARG A 123 14.03 17.12 -0.02
CA ARG A 123 13.59 18.01 -1.10
C ARG A 123 12.06 18.04 -1.09
N MET A 124 11.48 19.15 -0.63
CA MET A 124 10.03 19.34 -0.50
C MET A 124 9.25 19.10 -1.81
N GLY A 125 9.86 19.33 -2.97
CA GLY A 125 9.22 19.06 -4.27
C GLY A 125 9.30 17.60 -4.74
N ALA A 126 9.79 16.66 -3.93
CA ALA A 126 9.67 15.24 -4.25
C ALA A 126 8.23 14.80 -4.02
N GLY A 127 7.66 14.05 -4.94
CA GLY A 127 6.27 13.60 -4.90
C GLY A 127 6.07 12.47 -5.90
N GLY A 128 4.98 11.73 -5.74
CA GLY A 128 4.53 10.64 -6.60
C GLY A 128 4.39 9.28 -5.92
N ILE A 129 3.73 8.36 -6.61
CA ILE A 129 3.44 7.00 -6.17
C ILE A 129 4.59 6.06 -6.57
N GLU A 130 5.07 5.24 -5.63
CA GLU A 130 6.01 4.14 -5.89
C GLU A 130 5.43 2.84 -5.32
N THR A 131 5.61 1.72 -6.04
CA THR A 131 5.27 0.39 -5.50
C THR A 131 6.49 -0.50 -5.53
N TYR A 132 6.84 -1.06 -4.38
CA TYR A 132 8.01 -1.89 -4.18
C TYR A 132 7.64 -3.36 -4.06
N PHE A 133 8.52 -4.21 -4.60
CA PHE A 133 8.45 -5.66 -4.47
C PHE A 133 9.88 -6.23 -4.36
N TYR A 134 9.99 -7.53 -4.06
CA TYR A 134 11.30 -8.20 -4.01
C TYR A 134 11.36 -9.50 -4.80
N SER A 135 10.41 -10.41 -4.57
CA SER A 135 10.34 -11.72 -5.24
C SER A 135 9.68 -11.60 -6.61
N ARG A 136 10.03 -12.48 -7.56
CA ARG A 136 9.46 -12.44 -8.91
C ARG A 136 7.94 -12.69 -8.89
N GLU A 137 7.50 -13.54 -7.97
CA GLU A 137 6.10 -13.90 -7.72
C GLU A 137 5.27 -12.70 -7.25
N SER A 138 5.91 -11.68 -6.68
CA SER A 138 5.26 -10.46 -6.21
C SER A 138 5.04 -9.44 -7.32
N LEU A 139 5.68 -9.59 -8.50
CA LEU A 139 5.60 -8.60 -9.57
C LEU A 139 4.18 -8.41 -10.16
N PRO A 140 3.36 -9.46 -10.39
CA PRO A 140 1.98 -9.26 -10.84
C PRO A 140 1.16 -8.48 -9.82
N LEU A 141 1.28 -8.79 -8.53
CA LEU A 141 0.61 -8.05 -7.45
C LEU A 141 1.05 -6.58 -7.40
N ALA A 142 2.36 -6.33 -7.49
CA ALA A 142 2.91 -4.98 -7.51
C ALA A 142 2.43 -4.19 -8.73
N SER A 143 2.39 -4.83 -9.90
CA SER A 143 1.93 -4.23 -11.15
C SER A 143 0.47 -3.83 -11.09
N ALA A 144 -0.40 -4.73 -10.60
CA ALA A 144 -1.82 -4.44 -10.47
C ALA A 144 -2.10 -3.31 -9.49
N ILE A 145 -1.52 -3.37 -8.28
CA ILE A 145 -1.70 -2.30 -7.29
C ILE A 145 -1.17 -0.98 -7.80
N HIS A 146 0.01 -0.97 -8.42
CA HIS A 146 0.59 0.26 -8.94
C HIS A 146 -0.25 0.88 -10.06
N TYR A 147 -0.76 0.07 -10.99
CA TYR A 147 -1.62 0.51 -12.09
C TYR A 147 -2.83 1.31 -11.59
N TYR A 148 -3.56 0.76 -10.62
CA TYR A 148 -4.74 1.43 -10.05
C TYR A 148 -4.36 2.65 -9.21
N VAL A 149 -3.41 2.52 -8.28
CA VAL A 149 -3.05 3.63 -7.38
C VAL A 149 -2.47 4.82 -8.15
N ALA A 150 -1.59 4.58 -9.12
CA ALA A 150 -1.01 5.65 -9.93
C ALA A 150 -2.02 6.25 -10.93
N GLY A 151 -3.04 5.50 -11.35
CA GLY A 151 -4.12 6.02 -12.20
C GLY A 151 -5.20 6.80 -11.44
N GLY A 152 -5.41 6.48 -10.16
CA GLY A 152 -6.44 7.10 -9.33
C GLY A 152 -5.97 8.26 -8.44
N ALA A 153 -4.67 8.35 -8.14
CA ALA A 153 -4.11 9.43 -7.33
C ALA A 153 -3.75 10.67 -8.18
N PRO A 154 -3.95 11.90 -7.69
CA PRO A 154 -3.49 13.13 -8.34
C PRO A 154 -1.98 13.36 -8.08
N SER A 155 -1.18 12.30 -8.26
CA SER A 155 0.24 12.23 -7.94
C SER A 155 1.01 11.66 -9.12
N SER A 156 2.27 12.07 -9.29
CA SER A 156 3.08 11.54 -10.39
C SER A 156 3.31 10.04 -10.28
N ASN A 157 3.29 9.32 -11.40
CA ASN A 157 3.65 7.91 -11.46
C ASN A 157 5.18 7.77 -11.42
N ARG A 158 5.72 7.11 -10.39
CA ARG A 158 7.18 6.86 -10.25
C ARG A 158 7.56 5.40 -10.43
N GLY A 159 6.62 4.58 -10.88
CA GLY A 159 6.84 3.21 -11.31
C GLY A 159 6.95 2.17 -10.20
N VAL A 160 7.01 0.93 -10.66
CA VAL A 160 7.28 -0.25 -9.83
C VAL A 160 8.79 -0.41 -9.64
N ARG A 161 9.23 -0.83 -8.45
CA ARG A 161 10.65 -0.92 -8.07
C ARG A 161 10.94 -2.22 -7.33
N ARG A 162 12.01 -2.90 -7.72
CA ARG A 162 12.50 -4.06 -6.96
C ARG A 162 13.50 -3.59 -5.91
N ARG A 163 13.21 -3.81 -4.62
CA ARG A 163 14.07 -3.34 -3.52
C ARG A 163 14.08 -4.31 -2.35
N GLY A 164 15.24 -4.44 -1.70
CA GLY A 164 15.47 -5.36 -0.58
C GLY A 164 14.99 -4.85 0.78
N PHE A 165 13.79 -4.27 0.88
CA PHE A 165 13.21 -3.92 2.17
C PHE A 165 13.00 -5.18 3.02
N TYR A 166 13.22 -5.08 4.33
CA TYR A 166 13.21 -6.25 5.21
C TYR A 166 11.90 -7.04 5.11
N VAL A 167 10.76 -6.35 5.21
CA VAL A 167 9.42 -6.96 5.12
C VAL A 167 9.14 -7.60 3.77
N LEU A 168 9.77 -7.15 2.68
CA LEU A 168 9.61 -7.76 1.36
C LEU A 168 10.55 -8.95 1.16
N ARG A 169 11.78 -8.85 1.64
CA ARG A 169 12.81 -9.89 1.47
C ARG A 169 12.57 -11.11 2.38
N LYS A 170 11.96 -10.92 3.54
CA LYS A 170 11.77 -11.98 4.54
C LYS A 170 10.38 -12.59 4.55
N THR A 171 9.43 -12.02 3.81
CA THR A 171 8.11 -12.60 3.62
C THR A 171 8.15 -13.69 2.54
N THR A 172 7.55 -14.85 2.80
CA THR A 172 7.57 -16.03 1.93
C THR A 172 6.39 -16.09 0.96
N VAL A 173 5.33 -15.34 1.23
CA VAL A 173 4.20 -15.12 0.33
C VAL A 173 4.44 -13.90 -0.59
N PRO A 174 3.69 -13.72 -1.70
CA PRO A 174 3.79 -12.52 -2.52
C PRO A 174 3.60 -11.25 -1.68
N ALA A 175 4.57 -10.32 -1.75
CA ALA A 175 4.69 -9.20 -0.85
C ALA A 175 5.00 -7.90 -1.59
N VAL A 176 4.24 -6.85 -1.27
CA VAL A 176 4.39 -5.50 -1.84
C VAL A 176 4.41 -4.43 -0.75
N LEU A 177 5.10 -3.32 -1.02
CA LEU A 177 5.05 -2.11 -0.22
C LEU A 177 4.65 -0.94 -1.13
N VAL A 178 3.58 -0.24 -0.79
CA VAL A 178 3.05 0.89 -1.56
C VAL A 178 3.43 2.18 -0.84
N GLU A 179 4.15 3.06 -1.53
CA GLU A 179 4.37 4.43 -1.11
C GLU A 179 3.29 5.32 -1.74
N CYS A 180 2.30 5.73 -0.94
CA CYS A 180 1.09 6.40 -1.40
C CYS A 180 1.26 7.93 -1.67
N GLY A 181 2.49 8.38 -1.90
CA GLY A 181 2.87 9.79 -2.02
C GLY A 181 3.89 10.21 -0.96
N PHE A 182 4.36 11.45 -1.01
CA PHE A 182 5.37 12.01 -0.13
C PHE A 182 4.74 12.97 0.88
N LEU A 183 4.77 12.66 2.18
CA LEU A 183 4.19 13.51 3.23
C LEU A 183 4.91 14.86 3.40
N THR A 184 6.14 14.95 2.88
CA THR A 184 6.91 16.18 2.82
C THR A 184 6.53 17.08 1.64
N ASN A 185 5.82 16.55 0.64
CA ASN A 185 5.29 17.35 -0.45
C ASN A 185 4.10 18.18 0.04
N PRO A 186 4.07 19.52 -0.17
CA PRO A 186 2.94 20.33 0.28
C PRO A 186 1.59 19.87 -0.30
N ALA A 187 1.53 19.59 -1.61
CA ALA A 187 0.29 19.17 -2.26
C ALA A 187 -0.15 17.77 -1.81
N GLU A 188 0.76 16.78 -1.81
CA GLU A 188 0.41 15.42 -1.39
C GLU A 188 0.11 15.34 0.12
N GLY A 189 0.76 16.20 0.91
CA GLY A 189 0.45 16.41 2.32
C GLY A 189 -0.93 17.02 2.55
N GLU A 190 -1.44 17.86 1.66
CA GLU A 190 -2.84 18.33 1.70
C GLU A 190 -3.81 17.20 1.31
N TYR A 191 -3.51 16.45 0.24
CA TYR A 191 -4.35 15.34 -0.20
C TYR A 191 -4.55 14.32 0.91
N VAL A 192 -3.46 13.83 1.52
CA VAL A 192 -3.49 12.78 2.57
C VAL A 192 -4.28 13.17 3.81
N GLN A 193 -4.40 14.46 4.12
CA GLN A 193 -5.20 14.93 5.25
C GLN A 193 -6.71 14.79 4.98
N THR A 194 -7.13 14.72 3.71
CA THR A 194 -8.54 14.50 3.37
C THR A 194 -8.93 13.03 3.51
N ALA A 195 -10.08 12.77 4.14
CA ALA A 195 -10.61 11.41 4.28
C ALA A 195 -10.97 10.78 2.92
N SER A 196 -11.43 11.58 1.96
CA SER A 196 -11.77 11.14 0.61
C SER A 196 -10.55 10.63 -0.16
N TYR A 197 -9.39 11.27 -0.04
CA TYR A 197 -8.18 10.77 -0.69
C TYR A 197 -7.67 9.47 -0.06
N ARG A 198 -7.69 9.36 1.28
CA ARG A 198 -7.34 8.09 1.96
C ARG A 198 -8.30 6.95 1.60
N GLN A 199 -9.59 7.26 1.42
CA GLN A 199 -10.58 6.34 0.88
C GLN A 199 -10.26 5.92 -0.55
N LYS A 200 -9.95 6.88 -1.43
CA LYS A 200 -9.56 6.62 -2.82
C LYS A 200 -8.33 5.71 -2.89
N LEU A 201 -7.28 5.98 -2.10
CA LEU A 201 -6.10 5.12 -2.02
C LEU A 201 -6.46 3.67 -1.64
N ALA A 202 -7.32 3.49 -0.63
CA ALA A 202 -7.77 2.16 -0.22
C ALA A 202 -8.58 1.45 -1.32
N GLU A 203 -9.44 2.18 -2.04
CA GLU A 203 -10.19 1.65 -3.19
C GLU A 203 -9.29 1.19 -4.32
N GLU A 204 -8.29 1.99 -4.69
CA GLU A 204 -7.34 1.64 -5.74
C GLU A 204 -6.43 0.46 -5.35
N ILE A 205 -5.96 0.41 -4.10
CA ILE A 205 -5.22 -0.77 -3.60
C ILE A 205 -6.12 -2.01 -3.63
N ALA A 206 -7.38 -1.89 -3.21
CA ALA A 206 -8.33 -3.01 -3.24
C ALA A 206 -8.61 -3.49 -4.68
N ALA A 207 -8.73 -2.56 -5.64
CA ALA A 207 -8.89 -2.88 -7.05
C ALA A 207 -7.67 -3.64 -7.58
N GLY A 208 -6.46 -3.19 -7.27
CA GLY A 208 -5.22 -3.88 -7.64
C GLY A 208 -5.09 -5.26 -6.99
N VAL A 209 -5.45 -5.41 -5.72
CA VAL A 209 -5.48 -6.72 -5.05
C VAL A 209 -6.44 -7.66 -5.78
N ARG A 210 -7.66 -7.23 -6.10
CA ARG A 210 -8.65 -8.06 -6.83
C ARG A 210 -8.18 -8.39 -8.25
N GLY A 211 -7.57 -7.44 -8.94
CA GLY A 211 -7.13 -7.56 -10.33
C GLY A 211 -5.81 -8.31 -10.53
N ARG A 212 -5.07 -8.66 -9.47
CA ARG A 212 -3.71 -9.25 -9.56
C ARG A 212 -3.58 -10.48 -10.46
N ASN A 213 -4.63 -11.30 -10.56
CA ASN A 213 -4.63 -12.51 -11.39
C ASN A 213 -4.92 -12.23 -12.87
N SER A 214 -5.36 -11.02 -13.21
CA SER A 214 -5.65 -10.55 -14.56
C SER A 214 -4.48 -9.78 -15.18
N VAL A 215 -3.33 -9.73 -14.51
CA VAL A 215 -2.13 -9.09 -15.06
C VAL A 215 -1.58 -9.94 -16.20
N GLY A 216 -1.41 -9.32 -17.37
CA GLY A 216 -0.91 -10.00 -18.56
C GLY A 216 0.40 -10.73 -18.27
N SER A 217 0.40 -12.06 -18.48
CA SER A 217 1.64 -12.84 -18.46
C SER A 217 2.45 -12.50 -19.71
N ALA A 218 3.69 -12.04 -19.54
CA ALA A 218 4.65 -11.87 -20.64
C ALA A 218 4.93 -13.18 -21.41
N LEU A 219 4.40 -14.33 -20.96
CA LEU A 219 4.63 -15.66 -21.53
C LEU A 219 3.43 -16.24 -22.29
N SER A 220 2.30 -15.53 -22.42
CA SER A 220 1.10 -16.09 -23.09
C SER A 220 0.79 -15.37 -24.39
N ALA A 221 1.60 -15.61 -25.43
CA ALA A 221 1.48 -15.03 -26.77
C ALA A 221 0.30 -15.57 -27.61
N THR A 222 -0.78 -16.04 -26.99
CA THR A 222 -1.95 -16.55 -27.72
C THR A 222 -3.22 -16.35 -26.92
N ARG A 223 -3.70 -15.11 -26.83
CA ARG A 223 -5.12 -14.83 -26.60
C ARG A 223 -5.55 -13.68 -27.47
N VAL A 224 -6.60 -13.93 -28.25
CA VAL A 224 -7.39 -12.92 -28.97
C VAL A 224 -7.86 -11.89 -27.95
N ALA A 225 -7.58 -10.62 -28.23
CA ALA A 225 -7.88 -9.49 -27.37
C ALA A 225 -9.40 -9.29 -27.27
N THR A 226 -10.01 -9.85 -26.23
CA THR A 226 -11.34 -9.47 -25.78
C THR A 226 -11.26 -9.12 -24.29
N GLY A 227 -10.97 -7.84 -24.02
CA GLY A 227 -10.91 -7.24 -22.68
C GLY A 227 -9.54 -6.66 -22.35
N GLU A 228 -9.49 -5.37 -21.97
CA GLU A 228 -8.29 -4.68 -21.47
C GLU A 228 -7.78 -5.34 -20.19
N GLY A 229 -6.82 -6.26 -20.32
CA GLY A 229 -6.12 -6.85 -19.18
C GLY A 229 -5.24 -5.81 -18.49
N ILE A 230 -4.98 -5.98 -17.19
CA ILE A 230 -4.07 -5.09 -16.45
C ILE A 230 -2.65 -5.32 -16.99
N PRO A 231 -1.95 -4.30 -17.49
CA PRO A 231 -0.61 -4.49 -18.04
C PRO A 231 0.40 -4.75 -16.92
N LEU A 232 1.33 -5.67 -17.17
CA LEU A 232 2.53 -5.82 -16.35
C LEU A 232 3.31 -4.50 -16.37
N GLN A 233 3.61 -3.93 -15.21
CA GLN A 233 4.30 -2.65 -15.14
C GLN A 233 5.81 -2.84 -15.36
N PRO A 234 6.48 -1.97 -16.13
CA PRO A 234 7.95 -1.94 -16.15
C PRO A 234 8.45 -1.63 -14.73
N TYR A 235 9.60 -2.20 -14.36
CA TYR A 235 10.17 -1.97 -13.04
C TYR A 235 11.66 -1.64 -13.06
N ILE A 236 12.09 -0.87 -12.05
CA ILE A 236 13.49 -0.51 -11.83
C ILE A 236 14.07 -1.46 -10.78
N ASP A 237 15.14 -2.20 -11.11
CA ASP A 237 15.84 -3.04 -10.14
C ASP A 237 16.83 -2.22 -9.30
N GLN A 238 16.50 -2.02 -8.02
CA GLN A 238 17.32 -1.30 -7.05
C GLN A 238 18.00 -2.23 -6.04
N THR A 239 18.00 -3.54 -6.27
CA THR A 239 18.70 -4.51 -5.41
C THR A 239 20.22 -4.44 -5.58
N LYS A 240 20.69 -3.92 -6.73
CA LYS A 240 22.10 -3.84 -7.12
C LYS A 240 22.69 -2.43 -7.06
N VAL A 241 21.98 -1.43 -6.54
CA VAL A 241 22.56 -0.08 -6.40
C VAL A 241 23.69 -0.17 -5.38
N ALA A 242 24.93 -0.22 -5.88
CA ALA A 242 26.12 -0.02 -5.08
C ALA A 242 25.93 1.27 -4.30
N LYS A 243 26.26 1.27 -3.00
CA LYS A 243 26.34 2.50 -2.21
C LYS A 243 27.20 3.47 -3.01
N SER A 244 26.62 4.50 -3.62
CA SER A 244 27.42 5.56 -4.20
C SER A 244 28.21 6.14 -3.02
N GLU A 245 29.52 5.96 -3.10
CA GLU A 245 30.45 6.48 -2.11
C GLU A 245 30.16 7.97 -1.92
N GLY A 246 29.99 8.37 -0.66
CA GLY A 246 29.94 9.78 -0.32
C GLY A 246 31.17 10.45 -0.90
N HIS A 247 30.96 11.40 -1.81
CA HIS A 247 32.00 12.30 -2.30
C HIS A 247 32.47 13.15 -1.11
N ARG A 248 33.36 12.57 -0.30
CA ARG A 248 34.09 13.28 0.75
C ARG A 248 35.13 14.09 0.00
N SER A 249 34.89 15.39 -0.14
CA SER A 249 35.86 16.28 -0.79
C SER A 249 37.19 16.16 -0.04
N LYS A 250 38.21 15.63 -0.72
CA LYS A 250 39.58 15.68 -0.23
C LYS A 250 40.03 17.13 -0.33
N ARG A 251 39.82 17.90 0.73
CA ARG A 251 40.47 19.19 0.92
C ARG A 251 41.96 18.91 1.07
N SER A 252 42.71 19.08 -0.01
CA SER A 252 44.17 18.93 0.00
C SER A 252 44.78 20.09 0.79
N HIS A 253 45.32 19.79 1.96
CA HIS A 253 46.28 20.68 2.61
C HIS A 253 47.59 20.61 1.84
N LYS A 254 47.81 21.58 0.95
CA LYS A 254 49.13 21.83 0.37
C LYS A 254 49.92 22.73 1.34
N LYS A 255 50.77 22.10 2.16
CA LYS A 255 51.92 22.78 2.76
C LYS A 255 52.88 23.15 1.63
N SER A 256 53.26 24.42 1.51
CA SER A 256 54.46 24.80 0.77
C SER A 256 55.21 25.92 1.48
N ALA A 257 56.52 25.68 1.58
CA ALA A 257 57.48 26.32 2.44
C ALA A 257 57.84 27.76 2.06
N ARG A 258 58.27 28.46 3.11
CA ARG A 258 59.02 29.72 3.20
C ARG A 258 60.22 29.77 2.24
N LYS A 259 60.43 30.92 1.55
CA LYS A 259 61.73 31.33 1.00
C LYS A 259 61.98 32.81 1.33
N LYS A 260 63.10 33.08 2.01
CA LYS A 260 63.64 34.43 2.33
C LYS A 260 64.56 34.94 1.21
N LYS A 261 64.56 36.26 0.97
CA LYS A 261 65.74 37.17 0.77
C LYS A 261 65.21 38.59 0.39
N SER A 262 65.39 39.62 1.24
CA SER A 262 66.38 40.75 1.20
C SER A 262 66.25 41.64 -0.05
N SER A 263 66.27 42.98 -0.11
CA SER A 263 66.56 44.18 0.74
C SER A 263 66.08 45.40 -0.10
N SER A 264 65.62 46.57 0.40
CA SER A 264 66.38 47.79 0.80
C SER A 264 65.34 48.93 1.04
N LYS A 265 65.22 49.53 2.23
CA LYS A 265 65.76 50.83 2.72
C LYS A 265 65.31 52.12 1.98
N SER A 266 64.53 52.96 2.67
CA SER A 266 64.63 54.44 2.80
C SER A 266 63.40 54.96 3.61
N THR A 267 63.57 55.37 4.88
CA THR A 267 63.50 56.78 5.41
C THR A 267 62.11 57.40 5.22
N GLU A 268 61.42 57.97 6.22
CA GLU A 268 61.83 59.03 7.15
C GLU A 268 60.67 59.30 8.16
N SER A 269 61.00 59.84 9.36
CA SER A 269 60.27 60.81 10.22
C SER A 269 58.72 60.75 10.34
N GLU A 270 58.05 60.90 11.48
CA GLU A 270 58.34 61.67 12.69
C GLU A 270 57.26 61.40 13.76
N ALA A 271 57.53 61.88 14.97
CA ALA A 271 56.70 61.98 16.18
C ALA A 271 55.17 62.18 15.96
N SER A 272 54.26 61.80 16.86
CA SER A 272 54.20 62.32 18.24
C SER A 272 52.92 61.82 18.95
N THR A 273 53.05 61.60 20.27
CA THR A 273 52.03 61.78 21.34
C THR A 273 50.78 60.88 21.41
N ALA A 274 50.82 59.98 22.41
CA ALA A 274 49.68 59.63 23.28
C ALA A 274 49.33 60.82 24.22
N PRO A 275 48.12 60.85 24.84
CA PRO A 275 47.93 60.23 26.17
C PRO A 275 46.62 59.42 26.29
N LYS A 276 46.63 58.25 26.97
CA LYS A 276 46.10 57.99 28.33
C LYS A 276 44.61 58.36 28.57
N THR A 277 43.74 57.32 28.58
CA THR A 277 42.82 56.84 29.68
C THR A 277 41.97 57.84 30.51
N PRO A 278 40.96 57.41 31.33
CA PRO A 278 40.31 56.09 31.53
C PRO A 278 38.76 56.13 31.67
N GLU A 279 38.19 54.93 31.97
CA GLU A 279 37.01 54.64 32.83
C GLU A 279 35.58 54.99 32.37
N SER A 280 34.79 53.97 32.02
CA SER A 280 33.86 53.25 32.92
C SER A 280 33.18 52.09 32.17
#